data_AF-X1BE13-F1
#
_entry.id   AF-X1BE13-F1
#
_cell.length_a   1.000
_cell.length_b   1.000
_cell.length_c   1.000
_cell.angle_alpha   90.00
_cell.angle_beta   90.00
_cell.angle_gamma   90.00
#
_symmetry.space_group_name_H-M   'P 1'
#
loop_
_entity.id
_entity.type
_entity.pdbx_description
1 polymer ?
#
loop_
_entity_poly.entity_id
_entity_poly.type
_entity_poly.pdbx_seq_one_letter_code
_entity_poly.pdbx_strand_id
1 'polypeptide(L)'
;MPLCADKILIPMDFIQTDHLKAYGIAYFVLENGENVEWLLNYRGGSFLINYNTKIEKACAINGVLWEIVGTDDILSIYQTIDENNMETIFLEKAPKIAVYIPDNFEPWDDAVTLALEYANISYDQIWDEDVLTGKLMHYDWLHLHHEDFTGQYGKFYVSQRNSDWYKEEVRIN
;
A
#
# COMPACT_ATOMS: atom_id res chain seq x y z
N MET A 1 -7.51 28.00 -25.76
CA MET A 1 -7.27 28.13 -24.30
C MET A 1 -6.68 26.82 -23.84
N PRO A 2 -5.57 26.78 -23.09
CA PRO A 2 -5.13 25.52 -22.51
C PRO A 2 -6.23 25.06 -21.54
N LEU A 3 -6.64 23.81 -21.66
CA LEU A 3 -7.62 23.20 -20.79
C LEU A 3 -6.91 23.01 -19.44
N CYS A 4 -7.09 23.93 -18.50
CA CYS A 4 -6.66 23.75 -17.13
C CYS A 4 -7.42 22.55 -16.56
N ALA A 5 -6.73 21.41 -16.42
CA ALA A 5 -7.31 20.22 -15.83
C ALA A 5 -7.22 20.35 -14.32
N ASP A 6 -8.36 20.34 -13.64
CA ASP A 6 -8.41 20.23 -12.19
C ASP A 6 -7.71 18.92 -11.76
N LYS A 7 -7.09 18.95 -10.58
CA LYS A 7 -6.50 17.76 -9.98
C LYS A 7 -7.16 17.46 -8.64
N ILE A 8 -7.07 16.20 -8.22
CA ILE A 8 -7.41 15.73 -6.89
C ILE A 8 -6.12 15.69 -6.08
N LEU A 9 -6.07 16.45 -5.00
CA LEU A 9 -5.03 16.37 -3.99
C LEU A 9 -5.56 15.53 -2.81
N ILE A 10 -4.84 14.45 -2.48
CA ILE A 10 -5.09 13.65 -1.29
C ILE A 10 -4.02 14.06 -0.27
N PRO A 11 -4.38 14.88 0.74
CA PRO A 11 -3.42 15.29 1.77
C PRO A 11 -3.01 14.10 2.62
N MET A 12 -1.76 14.08 3.08
CA MET A 12 -1.22 13.04 3.96
C MET A 12 -0.73 13.59 5.30
N ASP A 13 -1.01 14.86 5.57
CA ASP A 13 -0.79 15.50 6.86
C ASP A 13 -1.89 15.11 7.87
N PHE A 14 -1.95 15.82 9.00
CA PHE A 14 -2.85 15.48 10.11
C PHE A 14 -4.34 15.71 9.84
N ILE A 15 -4.72 16.31 8.70
CA ILE A 15 -6.15 16.50 8.39
C ILE A 15 -6.76 15.32 7.63
N GLN A 16 -5.93 14.41 7.12
CA GLN A 16 -6.41 13.22 6.43
C GLN A 16 -7.24 12.35 7.37
N THR A 17 -8.40 11.91 6.89
CA THR A 17 -9.37 11.13 7.66
C THR A 17 -9.01 9.64 7.71
N ASP A 18 -8.30 9.12 6.71
CA ASP A 18 -7.81 7.75 6.69
C ASP A 18 -6.55 7.60 5.81
N HIS A 19 -5.37 7.54 6.44
CA HIS A 19 -4.09 7.44 5.73
C HIS A 19 -3.88 6.08 5.05
N LEU A 20 -4.33 4.98 5.65
CA LEU A 20 -4.14 3.65 5.05
C LEU A 20 -5.01 3.50 3.81
N LYS A 21 -6.27 3.94 3.87
CA LYS A 21 -7.14 3.99 2.70
C LYS A 21 -6.63 4.96 1.64
N ALA A 22 -5.96 6.05 2.01
CA ALA A 22 -5.35 6.98 1.05
C ALA A 22 -4.27 6.30 0.18
N TYR A 23 -3.40 5.46 0.77
CA TYR A 23 -2.48 4.62 -0.01
C TYR A 23 -3.23 3.64 -0.92
N GLY A 24 -4.33 3.07 -0.42
CA GLY A 24 -5.25 2.24 -1.21
C GLY A 24 -5.81 2.95 -2.44
N ILE A 25 -6.21 4.22 -2.30
CA ILE A 25 -6.65 5.04 -3.43
C ILE A 25 -5.52 5.26 -4.43
N ALA A 26 -4.32 5.62 -3.97
CA ALA A 26 -3.17 5.78 -4.88
C ALA A 26 -2.89 4.49 -5.66
N TYR A 27 -2.92 3.34 -5.00
CA TYR A 27 -2.78 2.03 -5.63
C TYR A 27 -3.89 1.75 -6.66
N PHE A 28 -5.15 2.00 -6.30
CA PHE A 28 -6.31 1.85 -7.18
C PHE A 28 -6.18 2.70 -8.44
N VAL A 29 -5.68 3.94 -8.33
CA VAL A 29 -5.46 4.82 -9.48
C VAL A 29 -4.43 4.23 -10.44
N LEU A 30 -3.31 3.72 -9.90
CA LEU A 30 -2.27 3.07 -10.69
C LEU A 30 -2.76 1.77 -11.35
N GLU A 31 -3.58 0.97 -10.67
CA GLU A 31 -4.19 -0.25 -11.26
C GLU A 31 -5.11 0.07 -12.43
N ASN A 32 -5.78 1.23 -12.41
CA ASN A 32 -6.62 1.69 -13.51
C ASN A 32 -5.83 2.36 -14.66
N GLY A 33 -4.49 2.35 -14.59
CA GLY A 33 -3.61 2.90 -15.61
C GLY A 33 -3.53 4.42 -15.62
N GLU A 34 -3.92 5.07 -14.52
CA GLU A 34 -3.75 6.51 -14.32
C GLU A 34 -2.51 6.77 -13.46
N ASN A 35 -1.85 7.91 -13.71
CA ASN A 35 -0.61 8.25 -13.03
C ASN A 35 -0.88 9.00 -11.72
N VAL A 36 0.02 8.83 -10.76
CA VAL A 36 -0.02 9.50 -9.46
C VAL A 36 1.29 10.27 -9.28
N GLU A 37 1.20 11.53 -8.89
CA GLU A 37 2.34 12.29 -8.41
C GLU A 37 2.41 12.19 -6.88
N TRP A 38 3.47 11.58 -6.37
CA TRP A 38 3.75 11.52 -4.95
C TRP A 38 4.63 12.69 -4.53
N LEU A 39 4.06 13.61 -3.76
CA LEU A 39 4.68 14.86 -3.35
C LEU A 39 5.41 14.65 -2.02
N LEU A 40 6.64 14.14 -2.07
CA LEU A 40 7.47 13.86 -0.91
C LEU A 40 7.68 15.10 -0.05
N ASN A 41 7.45 14.95 1.26
CA ASN A 41 7.50 15.99 2.29
C ASN A 41 6.52 17.17 2.11
N TYR A 42 5.79 17.25 1.01
CA TYR A 42 4.69 18.21 0.87
C TYR A 42 3.44 17.64 1.57
N ARG A 43 2.96 18.35 2.59
CA ARG A 43 1.78 17.96 3.39
C ARG A 43 1.77 16.46 3.73
N GLY A 44 2.87 15.98 4.34
CA GLY A 44 3.00 14.60 4.79
C GLY A 44 3.23 13.55 3.70
N GLY A 45 3.57 13.95 2.46
CA GLY A 45 3.72 13.00 1.35
C GLY A 45 2.45 12.85 0.53
N SER A 46 1.79 13.96 0.20
CA SER A 46 0.48 13.97 -0.46
C SER A 46 0.50 13.33 -1.85
N PHE A 47 -0.66 12.88 -2.32
CA PHE A 47 -0.83 12.40 -3.69
C PHE A 47 -1.58 13.41 -4.54
N LEU A 48 -1.08 13.70 -5.73
CA LEU A 48 -1.71 14.58 -6.69
C LEU A 48 -2.05 13.79 -7.95
N ILE A 49 -3.32 13.82 -8.34
CA ILE A 49 -3.90 12.93 -9.35
C ILE A 49 -4.78 13.76 -10.29
N ASN A 50 -4.84 13.41 -11.58
CA ASN A 50 -5.75 14.09 -12.50
C ASN A 50 -7.21 13.92 -12.03
N TYR A 51 -8.03 14.97 -12.14
CA TYR A 51 -9.41 14.87 -11.71
C TYR A 51 -10.17 13.83 -12.55
N ASN A 52 -10.75 12.85 -11.85
CA ASN A 52 -11.64 11.86 -12.43
C ASN A 52 -12.76 11.56 -11.43
N THR A 53 -14.01 11.65 -11.90
CA THR A 53 -15.21 11.33 -11.11
C THR A 53 -15.19 9.93 -10.47
N LYS A 54 -14.47 8.97 -11.05
CA LYS A 54 -14.30 7.63 -10.47
C LYS A 54 -13.44 7.67 -9.21
N ILE A 55 -12.36 8.44 -9.25
CA ILE A 55 -11.38 8.58 -8.15
C ILE A 55 -12.02 9.35 -7.01
N GLU A 56 -12.73 10.45 -7.30
CA GLU A 56 -13.50 11.21 -6.30
C GLU A 56 -14.52 10.31 -5.56
N LYS A 57 -15.28 9.49 -6.30
CA LYS A 57 -16.20 8.52 -5.70
C LYS A 57 -15.46 7.47 -4.87
N ALA A 58 -14.30 6.99 -5.33
CA ALA A 58 -13.51 6.03 -4.57
C ALA A 58 -13.02 6.63 -3.24
N CYS A 59 -12.54 7.88 -3.23
CA CYS A 59 -12.20 8.59 -1.99
C CYS A 59 -13.40 8.68 -1.06
N ALA A 60 -14.57 9.09 -1.58
CA ALA A 60 -15.79 9.23 -0.79
C ALA A 60 -16.25 7.91 -0.14
N ILE A 61 -16.24 6.81 -0.91
CA ILE A 61 -16.63 5.48 -0.45
C ILE A 61 -15.65 4.95 0.63
N ASN A 62 -14.36 5.26 0.50
CA ASN A 62 -13.33 4.80 1.43
C ASN A 62 -13.09 5.78 2.59
N GLY A 63 -13.85 6.87 2.70
CA GLY A 63 -13.70 7.84 3.78
C GLY A 63 -12.36 8.58 3.78
N VAL A 64 -11.70 8.66 2.63
CA VAL A 64 -10.45 9.41 2.44
C VAL A 64 -10.79 10.87 2.18
N LEU A 65 -10.07 11.80 2.78
CA LEU A 65 -10.18 13.22 2.50
C LEU A 65 -9.47 13.54 1.17
N TRP A 66 -10.13 14.33 0.33
CA TRP A 66 -9.54 14.87 -0.90
C TRP A 66 -9.92 16.34 -1.07
N GLU A 67 -9.09 17.05 -1.82
CA GLU A 67 -9.29 18.44 -2.21
C GLU A 67 -9.24 18.52 -3.75
N ILE A 68 -10.12 19.31 -4.36
CA ILE A 68 -10.02 19.62 -5.79
C ILE A 68 -9.19 20.90 -5.89
N VAL A 69 -8.07 20.82 -6.61
CA VAL A 69 -7.12 21.92 -6.78
C VAL A 69 -7.08 22.39 -8.22
N GLY A 70 -7.14 23.70 -8.39
CA GLY A 70 -7.06 24.34 -9.71
C GLY A 70 -5.61 24.60 -10.12
N THR A 71 -5.43 25.22 -11.29
CA THR A 71 -4.09 25.49 -11.83
C THR A 71 -3.26 26.43 -10.95
N ASP A 72 -3.86 27.46 -10.35
CA ASP A 72 -3.14 28.40 -9.48
C ASP A 72 -2.64 27.72 -8.20
N ASP A 73 -3.45 26.81 -7.63
CA ASP A 73 -3.06 26.01 -6.47
C ASP A 73 -1.92 25.04 -6.84
N ILE A 74 -2.04 24.35 -7.97
CA ILE A 74 -1.02 23.41 -8.47
C ILE A 74 0.33 24.13 -8.68
N LEU A 75 0.32 25.32 -9.27
CA LEU A 75 1.53 26.12 -9.45
C LEU A 75 2.16 26.49 -8.10
N SER A 76 1.33 26.87 -7.13
CA SER A 76 1.78 27.19 -5.77
C SER A 76 2.36 25.97 -5.04
N ILE A 77 1.77 24.78 -5.25
CA ILE A 77 2.28 23.51 -4.74
C ILE A 77 3.67 23.24 -5.29
N TYR A 78 3.85 23.29 -6.62
CA TYR A 78 5.15 23.02 -7.23
C TYR A 78 6.20 24.05 -6.83
N GLN A 79 5.83 25.34 -6.76
CA GLN A 79 6.75 26.37 -6.26
C GLN A 79 7.19 26.07 -4.82
N THR A 80 6.26 25.67 -3.95
CA THR A 80 6.59 25.29 -2.56
C THR A 80 7.55 24.10 -2.54
N ILE A 81 7.34 23.11 -3.40
CA ILE A 81 8.21 21.94 -3.50
C ILE A 81 9.63 22.35 -3.93
N ASP A 82 9.75 23.16 -4.98
CA ASP A 82 11.04 23.60 -5.54
C ASP A 82 11.84 24.47 -4.56
N GLU A 83 11.18 25.27 -3.72
CA GLU A 83 11.81 26.17 -2.75
C GLU A 83 12.24 25.47 -1.43
N ASN A 84 11.85 24.20 -1.22
CA ASN A 84 12.06 23.47 0.03
C ASN A 84 12.70 22.09 -0.19
N ASN A 85 12.97 21.37 0.90
CA ASN A 85 13.48 19.99 0.85
C ASN A 85 12.35 18.98 0.58
N MET A 86 11.72 19.12 -0.60
CA MET A 86 10.60 18.31 -1.07
C MET A 86 10.89 17.81 -2.49
N GLU A 87 10.14 16.80 -2.95
CA GLU A 87 10.34 16.23 -4.28
C GLU A 87 9.03 15.68 -4.84
N THR A 88 8.86 15.71 -6.17
CA THR A 88 7.73 15.05 -6.84
C THR A 88 8.22 13.78 -7.52
N ILE A 89 7.67 12.64 -7.10
CA ILE A 89 7.93 11.32 -7.71
C ILE A 89 6.73 10.92 -8.56
N PHE A 90 6.99 10.54 -9.81
CA PHE A 90 5.94 10.10 -10.73
C PHE A 90 5.77 8.57 -10.65
N LEU A 91 4.54 8.14 -10.36
CA LEU A 91 4.17 6.74 -10.27
C LEU A 91 3.26 6.38 -11.46
N GLU A 92 3.62 5.34 -12.20
CA GLU A 92 2.95 4.95 -13.45
C GLU A 92 2.38 3.52 -13.44
N LYS A 93 2.79 2.69 -12.46
CA LYS A 93 2.42 1.28 -12.40
C LYS A 93 2.18 0.83 -10.97
N ALA A 94 1.07 0.14 -10.75
CA ALA A 94 0.82 -0.54 -9.48
C ALA A 94 1.80 -1.71 -9.32
N PRO A 95 2.53 -1.81 -8.19
CA PRO A 95 3.43 -2.93 -7.96
C PRO A 95 2.65 -4.23 -7.79
N LYS A 96 3.19 -5.32 -8.32
CA LYS A 96 2.75 -6.68 -7.97
C LYS A 96 3.40 -7.09 -6.66
N ILE A 97 2.58 -7.34 -5.64
CA ILE A 97 3.03 -7.63 -4.29
C ILE A 97 2.83 -9.13 -4.02
N ALA A 98 3.85 -9.79 -3.49
CA ALA A 98 3.74 -11.11 -2.91
C ALA A 98 3.98 -11.06 -1.41
N VAL A 99 3.25 -11.90 -0.68
CA VAL A 99 3.43 -12.12 0.75
C VAL A 99 3.80 -13.59 0.96
N TYR A 100 4.96 -13.82 1.56
CA TYR A 100 5.45 -15.16 1.88
C TYR A 100 4.82 -15.62 3.20
N ILE A 101 3.80 -16.47 3.11
CA ILE A 101 3.05 -17.03 4.24
C ILE A 101 2.54 -18.45 3.89
N PRO A 102 2.46 -19.37 4.86
CA PRO A 102 2.00 -20.73 4.64
C PRO A 102 0.47 -20.81 4.46
N ASP A 103 -0.03 -21.89 3.84
CA ASP A 103 -1.47 -22.05 3.55
C ASP A 103 -2.37 -22.05 4.80
N ASN A 104 -1.83 -22.41 5.97
CA ASN A 104 -2.51 -22.44 7.26
C ASN A 104 -2.37 -21.12 8.05
N PHE A 105 -1.86 -20.07 7.42
CA PHE A 105 -1.65 -18.78 8.07
C PHE A 105 -2.97 -18.13 8.47
N GLU A 106 -3.06 -17.67 9.72
CA GLU A 106 -4.22 -16.94 10.21
C GLU A 106 -4.06 -15.43 9.90
N PRO A 107 -4.97 -14.79 9.14
CA PRO A 107 -4.75 -13.46 8.56
C PRO A 107 -4.47 -12.32 9.54
N TRP A 108 -4.84 -12.47 10.82
CA TRP A 108 -4.66 -11.42 11.84
C TRP A 108 -3.25 -11.37 12.44
N ASP A 109 -2.42 -12.37 12.16
CA ASP A 109 -1.08 -12.47 12.77
C ASP A 109 -0.02 -11.65 12.01
N ASP A 110 -0.31 -11.16 10.80
CA ASP A 110 0.60 -10.28 10.03
C ASP A 110 0.01 -8.87 9.86
N ALA A 111 0.75 -7.88 10.36
CA ALA A 111 0.31 -6.48 10.28
C ALA A 111 0.32 -5.94 8.84
N VAL A 112 1.14 -6.52 7.94
CA VAL A 112 1.23 -6.07 6.55
C VAL A 112 0.04 -6.57 5.75
N THR A 113 -0.34 -7.84 5.86
CA THR A 113 -1.58 -8.37 5.24
C THR A 113 -2.80 -7.60 5.72
N LEU A 114 -2.92 -7.36 7.02
CA LEU A 114 -4.01 -6.54 7.58
C LEU A 114 -4.03 -5.12 7.00
N ALA A 115 -2.88 -4.49 6.84
CA ALA A 115 -2.80 -3.15 6.24
C ALA A 115 -3.16 -3.15 4.75
N LEU A 116 -2.68 -4.13 3.98
CA LEU A 116 -2.98 -4.29 2.56
C LEU A 116 -4.48 -4.55 2.36
N GLU A 117 -5.07 -5.47 3.11
CA GLU A 117 -6.50 -5.77 3.07
C GLU A 117 -7.33 -4.55 3.48
N TYR A 118 -6.96 -3.89 4.57
CA TYR A 118 -7.63 -2.67 5.01
C TYR A 118 -7.56 -1.59 3.93
N ALA A 119 -6.42 -1.42 3.26
CA ALA A 119 -6.26 -0.46 2.18
C ALA A 119 -6.88 -0.91 0.83
N ASN A 120 -7.42 -2.13 0.71
CA ASN A 120 -7.84 -2.74 -0.56
C ASN A 120 -6.70 -2.83 -1.60
N ILE A 121 -5.49 -3.15 -1.15
CA ILE A 121 -4.32 -3.37 -2.02
C ILE A 121 -4.19 -4.88 -2.26
N SER A 122 -4.14 -5.29 -3.53
CA SER A 122 -4.03 -6.70 -3.91
C SER A 122 -2.62 -7.24 -3.67
N TYR A 123 -2.55 -8.49 -3.22
CA TYR A 123 -1.31 -9.24 -3.07
C TYR A 123 -1.56 -10.72 -3.33
N ASP A 124 -0.52 -11.43 -3.76
CA ASP A 124 -0.55 -12.88 -3.88
C ASP A 124 0.13 -13.52 -2.67
N GLN A 125 -0.49 -14.55 -2.12
CA GLN A 125 0.17 -15.45 -1.18
C GLN A 125 1.08 -16.42 -1.94
N ILE A 126 2.30 -16.59 -1.44
CA ILE A 126 3.27 -17.56 -1.98
C ILE A 126 3.94 -18.36 -0.86
N TRP A 127 4.34 -19.58 -1.17
CA TRP A 127 5.09 -20.44 -0.24
C TRP A 127 6.30 -21.12 -0.93
N ASP A 128 6.94 -22.06 -0.23
CA ASP A 128 8.15 -22.75 -0.67
C ASP A 128 8.07 -23.29 -2.11
N GLU A 129 6.97 -23.98 -2.47
CA GLU A 129 6.84 -24.55 -3.82
C GLU A 129 6.83 -23.47 -4.91
N ASP A 130 6.16 -22.33 -4.66
CA ASP A 130 6.15 -21.19 -5.58
C ASP A 130 7.54 -20.56 -5.73
N VAL A 131 8.28 -20.47 -4.63
CA VAL A 131 9.66 -19.94 -4.62
C VAL A 131 10.57 -20.87 -5.40
N LEU A 132 10.53 -22.18 -5.11
CA LEU A 132 11.36 -23.19 -5.75
C LEU A 132 11.06 -23.37 -7.25
N THR A 133 9.82 -23.07 -7.68
CA THR A 133 9.43 -23.06 -9.09
C THR A 133 9.72 -21.74 -9.82
N GLY A 134 10.25 -20.74 -9.12
CA GLY A 134 10.73 -19.48 -9.70
C GLY A 134 9.67 -18.38 -9.83
N LYS A 135 8.51 -18.51 -9.18
CA LYS A 135 7.38 -17.56 -9.26
C LYS A 135 7.73 -16.16 -8.75
N LEU A 136 8.74 -16.04 -7.87
CA LEU A 136 9.23 -14.75 -7.35
C LEU A 136 9.57 -13.73 -8.42
N MET A 137 10.03 -14.18 -9.59
CA MET A 137 10.41 -13.33 -10.72
C MET A 137 9.23 -12.51 -11.30
N HIS A 138 7.99 -12.82 -10.90
CA HIS A 138 6.78 -12.14 -11.36
C HIS A 138 6.32 -10.97 -10.49
N TYR A 139 6.96 -10.77 -9.33
CA TYR A 139 6.57 -9.76 -8.35
C TYR A 139 7.58 -8.62 -8.28
N ASP A 140 7.07 -7.42 -8.01
CA ASP A 140 7.87 -6.21 -7.81
C ASP A 140 8.31 -6.08 -6.34
N TRP A 141 7.49 -6.59 -5.41
CA TRP A 141 7.72 -6.53 -3.96
C TRP A 141 7.42 -7.88 -3.30
N LEU A 142 8.23 -8.22 -2.29
CA LEU A 142 8.06 -9.39 -1.44
C LEU A 142 8.05 -8.98 0.02
N HIS A 143 6.96 -9.28 0.74
CA HIS A 143 6.92 -9.21 2.19
C HIS A 143 7.23 -10.58 2.78
N LEU A 144 8.05 -10.58 3.84
CA LEU A 144 8.48 -11.76 4.58
C LEU A 144 8.01 -11.61 6.02
N HIS A 145 7.09 -12.46 6.46
CA HIS A 145 6.67 -12.47 7.86
C HIS A 145 7.85 -12.89 8.76
N HIS A 146 8.11 -12.12 9.81
CA HIS A 146 9.41 -12.09 10.50
C HIS A 146 9.71 -13.34 11.36
N GLU A 147 8.84 -14.35 11.38
CA GLU A 147 8.99 -15.57 12.18
C GLU A 147 9.54 -16.78 11.39
N ASP A 148 9.56 -16.74 10.05
CA ASP A 148 9.85 -17.94 9.24
C ASP A 148 11.35 -18.24 9.06
N PHE A 149 12.25 -17.29 9.32
CA PHE A 149 13.66 -17.40 8.90
C PHE A 149 14.65 -17.86 9.97
N THR A 150 14.23 -17.92 11.24
CA THR A 150 15.18 -18.19 12.34
C THR A 150 15.16 -19.64 12.83
N GLY A 151 14.15 -20.43 12.44
CA GLY A 151 13.91 -21.76 13.00
C GLY A 151 13.72 -21.75 14.52
N GLN A 152 13.54 -20.57 15.13
CA GLN A 152 13.29 -20.43 16.54
C GLN A 152 11.80 -20.56 16.74
N TYR A 153 11.41 -21.53 17.56
CA TYR A 153 10.03 -21.65 17.97
C TYR A 153 9.57 -20.33 18.63
N GLY A 154 8.46 -19.77 18.13
CA GLY A 154 7.93 -18.49 18.58
C GLY A 154 7.60 -18.44 20.08
N LYS A 155 7.18 -17.27 20.57
CA LYS A 155 6.88 -17.02 22.01
C LYS A 155 5.90 -18.04 22.62
N PHE A 156 5.09 -18.69 21.79
CA PHE A 156 4.11 -19.71 22.18
C PHE A 156 4.69 -21.10 22.41
N TYR A 157 5.93 -21.40 22.00
CA TYR A 157 6.53 -22.74 22.21
C TYR A 157 6.47 -23.19 23.67
N VAL A 158 6.88 -22.29 24.58
CA VAL A 158 7.01 -22.62 26.00
C VAL A 158 5.64 -22.93 26.62
N SER A 159 4.59 -22.23 26.19
CA SER A 159 3.23 -22.37 26.76
C SER A 159 2.34 -23.36 26.00
N GLN A 160 2.52 -23.51 24.69
CA GLN A 160 1.58 -24.19 23.79
C GLN A 160 2.20 -25.37 23.02
N ARG A 161 3.47 -25.76 23.23
CA ARG A 161 4.12 -26.91 22.52
C ARG A 161 3.33 -28.22 22.50
N ASN A 162 2.44 -28.43 23.46
CA ASN A 162 1.64 -29.65 23.58
C ASN A 162 0.24 -29.53 22.99
N SER A 163 -0.21 -28.34 22.58
CA SER A 163 -1.51 -28.17 21.94
C SER A 163 -1.49 -28.78 20.55
N ASP A 164 -2.64 -29.30 20.11
CA ASP A 164 -2.73 -29.98 18.82
C ASP A 164 -2.59 -29.00 17.66
N TRP A 165 -3.05 -27.76 17.81
CA TRP A 165 -2.89 -26.70 16.81
C TRP A 165 -1.42 -26.33 16.58
N TYR A 166 -0.61 -26.23 17.65
CA TYR A 166 0.79 -25.84 17.54
C TYR A 166 1.66 -26.95 16.94
N LYS A 167 1.33 -28.22 17.24
CA LYS A 167 2.00 -29.37 16.61
C LYS A 167 1.69 -29.46 15.12
N GLU A 168 0.47 -29.10 14.73
CA GLU A 168 0.05 -29.07 13.34
C GLU A 168 0.77 -27.94 12.58
N GLU A 169 0.86 -26.75 13.16
CA GLU A 169 1.60 -25.61 12.64
C GLU A 169 3.09 -25.95 12.39
N VAL A 170 3.77 -26.55 13.38
CA VAL A 170 5.18 -27.00 13.25
C VAL A 170 5.35 -28.14 12.22
N ARG A 171 4.29 -28.89 11.90
CA ARG A 171 4.36 -29.96 10.88
C ARG A 171 4.21 -29.40 9.46
N ILE A 172 3.47 -28.31 9.32
CA ILE A 172 3.16 -27.67 8.03
C ILE A 172 4.28 -26.73 7.60
N ASN A 173 4.88 -26.01 8.56
CA ASN A 173 6.09 -25.20 8.37
C ASN A 173 7.37 -26.05 8.34
#